data_AF-A0A443NT29-F1
#
_entry.id   AF-A0A443NT29-F1
#
_cell.length_a   1.000
_cell.length_b   1.000
_cell.length_c   1.000
_cell.angle_alpha   90.00
_cell.angle_beta   90.00
_cell.angle_gamma   90.00
#
_symmetry.space_group_name_H-M   'P 1'
#
loop_
_entity.id
_entity.type
_entity.pdbx_description
1 polymer ?
#
loop_
_entity_poly.entity_id
_entity_poly.type
_entity_poly.pdbx_seq_one_letter_code
_entity_poly.pdbx_strand_id
1 'polypeptide(L)'
;MSFNPPKTPNSDANFNEILDSLLFQSFLNRAHPHPSNTNSGSSTNDLLSTVLSPSLPLIPSSPHGPDEIASSSNGPDESRLGYVAMEEAKVEEKILRIINSGDGDLLRPNSGQPVTIGGHSICVGFRDEMGSEYRVWEWHGHVSTRDEDNCYSLEYIFGNYFEKRR
;
A
#
# COMPACT_ATOMS: atom_id res chain seq x y z
N MET A 1 -41.61 28.41 -19.75
CA MET A 1 -40.58 28.52 -18.69
C MET A 1 -40.08 27.10 -18.43
N SER A 2 -38.85 26.78 -18.82
CA SER A 2 -38.27 25.43 -18.67
C SER A 2 -37.25 25.48 -17.54
N PHE A 3 -37.49 24.74 -16.45
CA PHE A 3 -36.58 24.64 -15.32
C PHE A 3 -35.53 23.56 -15.62
N ASN A 4 -34.26 23.95 -15.67
CA ASN A 4 -33.14 23.00 -15.63
C ASN A 4 -32.81 22.68 -14.16
N PRO A 5 -32.62 21.40 -13.77
CA PRO A 5 -32.13 21.06 -12.44
C PRO A 5 -30.62 21.36 -12.31
N PRO A 6 -30.15 21.71 -11.10
CA PRO A 6 -28.75 22.01 -10.86
C PRO A 6 -27.90 20.73 -10.91
N LYS A 7 -26.81 20.78 -11.67
CA LYS A 7 -25.79 19.74 -11.75
C LYS A 7 -24.99 19.76 -10.45
N THR A 8 -25.19 18.75 -9.60
CA THR A 8 -24.39 18.53 -8.40
C THR A 8 -22.94 18.20 -8.77
N PRO A 9 -21.93 18.79 -8.10
CA PRO A 9 -20.53 18.42 -8.31
C PRO A 9 -20.25 17.06 -7.68
N ASN A 10 -19.53 16.22 -8.43
CA ASN A 10 -19.14 14.85 -8.09
C ASN A 10 -18.12 14.88 -6.94
N SER A 11 -18.54 14.62 -5.70
CA SER A 11 -17.68 14.70 -4.49
C SER A 11 -16.66 13.57 -4.38
N ASP A 12 -16.95 12.42 -4.98
CA ASP A 12 -16.19 11.18 -4.75
C ASP A 12 -14.85 11.17 -5.53
N ALA A 13 -14.79 11.91 -6.64
CA ALA A 13 -13.54 12.12 -7.37
C ALA A 13 -12.55 13.00 -6.57
N ASN A 14 -13.06 13.91 -5.75
CA ASN A 14 -12.25 14.90 -5.04
C ASN A 14 -11.48 14.26 -3.86
N PHE A 15 -12.07 13.29 -3.17
CA PHE A 15 -11.41 12.62 -2.04
C PHE A 15 -10.23 11.76 -2.50
N ASN A 16 -10.40 11.01 -3.59
CA ASN A 16 -9.33 10.17 -4.14
C ASN A 16 -8.18 11.04 -4.69
N GLU A 17 -8.47 12.14 -5.37
CA GLU A 17 -7.44 13.07 -5.82
C GLU A 17 -6.69 13.78 -4.67
N ILE A 18 -7.40 14.09 -3.57
CA ILE A 18 -6.77 14.65 -2.36
C ILE A 18 -5.86 13.63 -1.69
N LEU A 19 -6.32 12.38 -1.58
CA LEU A 19 -5.52 11.28 -1.00
C LEU A 19 -4.26 11.03 -1.85
N ASP A 20 -4.43 10.98 -3.17
CA ASP A 20 -3.32 10.82 -4.12
C ASP A 20 -2.33 11.98 -4.00
N SER A 21 -2.82 13.23 -3.92
CA SER A 21 -1.95 14.40 -3.76
C SER A 21 -1.15 14.39 -2.45
N LEU A 22 -1.77 13.96 -1.34
CA LEU A 22 -1.08 13.83 -0.05
C LEU A 22 -0.02 12.73 -0.09
N LEU A 23 -0.33 11.61 -0.77
CA LEU A 23 0.58 10.50 -0.95
C LEU A 23 1.81 10.91 -1.78
N PHE A 24 1.61 11.56 -2.93
CA PHE A 24 2.70 12.11 -3.75
C PHE A 24 3.58 13.10 -2.96
N GLN A 25 2.98 13.95 -2.12
CA GLN A 25 3.72 14.89 -1.27
C GLN A 25 4.62 14.19 -0.24
N SER A 26 4.15 13.08 0.32
CA SER A 26 4.94 12.27 1.28
C SER A 26 6.20 11.69 0.64
N PHE A 27 6.11 11.25 -0.63
CA PHE A 27 7.25 10.72 -1.38
C PHE A 27 8.26 11.81 -1.74
N LEU A 28 7.80 12.97 -2.23
CA LEU A 28 8.69 14.07 -2.60
C LEU A 28 9.47 14.63 -1.40
N ASN A 29 8.82 14.73 -0.24
CA ASN A 29 9.47 15.17 1.00
C ASN A 29 10.53 14.19 1.50
N ARG A 30 10.41 12.90 1.17
CA ARG A 30 11.40 11.86 1.51
C ARG A 30 12.57 11.80 0.53
N ALA A 31 12.40 12.30 -0.69
CA ALA A 31 13.40 12.26 -1.76
C ALA A 31 14.41 13.42 -1.75
N HIS A 32 14.32 14.37 -0.81
CA HIS A 32 15.36 15.37 -0.60
C HIS A 32 16.45 14.81 0.34
N PRO A 33 17.63 14.40 -0.15
CA PRO A 33 18.75 14.15 0.72
C PRO A 33 19.25 15.51 1.21
N HIS A 34 19.15 15.74 2.51
CA HIS A 34 19.84 16.85 3.15
C HIS A 34 21.34 16.72 2.83
N PRO A 35 22.01 17.73 2.23
CA PRO A 35 23.46 17.65 2.06
C PRO A 35 24.09 17.73 3.46
N SER A 36 24.71 16.64 3.90
CA SER A 36 25.51 16.61 5.12
C SER A 36 26.82 17.34 4.85
N ASN A 37 26.87 18.59 5.33
CA ASN A 37 28.10 19.36 5.44
C ASN A 37 29.01 18.70 6.49
N THR A 38 30.10 18.08 6.07
CA THR A 38 31.17 17.60 6.95
C THR A 38 31.84 18.79 7.61
N ASN A 39 31.75 18.91 8.94
CA ASN A 39 32.87 19.26 9.81
C ASN A 39 32.51 19.14 11.30
N SER A 40 33.39 18.45 12.02
CA SER A 40 33.73 18.66 13.44
C SER A 40 32.70 18.27 14.51
N GLY A 41 32.84 17.03 14.98
CA GLY A 41 32.79 16.58 16.38
C GLY A 41 31.75 17.18 17.33
N SER A 42 30.69 16.41 17.62
CA SER A 42 30.16 16.25 18.97
C SER A 42 29.14 15.09 19.04
N SER A 43 29.21 14.35 20.14
CA SER A 43 28.40 13.21 20.57
C SER A 43 26.89 13.36 20.35
N THR A 44 26.29 12.53 19.47
CA THR A 44 24.83 12.31 19.37
C THR A 44 24.49 10.92 18.80
N ASN A 45 24.83 9.83 19.52
CA ASN A 45 24.41 8.48 19.14
C ASN A 45 23.13 7.98 19.85
N ASP A 46 22.51 8.80 20.70
CA ASP A 46 21.45 8.32 21.61
C ASP A 46 20.00 8.68 21.22
N LEU A 47 19.75 9.28 20.05
CA LEU A 47 18.39 9.73 19.67
C LEU A 47 17.78 9.07 18.42
N LEU A 48 18.50 8.16 17.75
CA LEU A 48 17.98 7.47 16.56
C LEU A 48 17.54 6.02 16.81
N SER A 49 17.71 5.49 18.03
CA SER A 49 17.20 4.16 18.40
C SER A 49 15.74 4.18 18.91
N THR A 50 15.15 5.36 19.13
CA THR A 50 13.80 5.50 19.70
C THR A 50 12.66 5.50 18.66
N VAL A 51 12.95 5.58 17.35
CA VAL A 51 11.92 5.75 16.30
C VAL A 51 11.62 4.46 15.50
N LEU A 52 12.22 3.33 15.84
CA LEU A 52 12.02 2.04 15.15
C LEU A 52 11.36 0.95 16.01
N SER A 53 10.52 1.32 16.96
CA SER A 53 9.67 0.37 17.68
C SER A 53 8.19 0.65 17.40
N PRO A 54 7.51 -0.13 16.53
CA PRO A 54 6.06 -0.09 16.49
C PRO A 54 5.56 -0.62 17.84
N SER A 55 4.99 0.26 18.63
CA SER A 55 4.47 -0.09 19.95
C SER A 55 3.22 -0.95 19.79
N LEU A 56 3.40 -2.27 19.90
CA LEU A 56 2.32 -3.19 20.25
C LEU A 56 1.80 -2.82 21.66
N PRO A 57 0.49 -2.86 21.92
CA PRO A 57 -0.02 -2.71 23.28
C PRO A 57 0.40 -3.93 24.11
N LEU A 58 1.26 -3.69 25.12
CA LEU A 58 1.64 -4.68 26.12
C LEU A 58 0.44 -5.00 27.01
N ILE A 59 -0.11 -6.21 26.87
CA ILE A 59 -1.10 -6.77 27.79
C ILE A 59 -0.40 -7.01 29.15
N PRO A 60 -0.95 -6.56 30.29
CA PRO A 60 -0.38 -6.90 31.59
C PRO A 60 -0.67 -8.36 31.92
N SER A 61 0.36 -9.20 31.93
CA SER A 61 0.29 -10.58 32.42
C SER A 61 0.08 -10.59 33.94
N SER A 62 -1.16 -10.86 34.36
CA SER A 62 -1.53 -11.20 35.74
C SER A 62 -1.54 -12.73 35.92
N PRO A 63 -0.91 -13.29 36.97
CA PRO A 63 -0.86 -14.74 37.17
C PRO A 63 -1.95 -15.19 38.16
N HIS A 64 -3.08 -15.72 37.69
CA HIS A 64 -3.90 -16.63 38.51
C HIS A 64 -4.95 -17.41 37.69
N GLY A 65 -4.89 -18.74 37.79
CA GLY A 65 -6.01 -19.66 37.55
C GLY A 65 -5.87 -20.59 36.34
N PRO A 66 -5.70 -21.91 36.54
CA PRO A 66 -5.97 -22.90 35.52
C PRO A 66 -7.46 -23.27 35.56
N ASP A 67 -8.17 -23.04 34.46
CA ASP A 67 -9.13 -23.98 33.86
C ASP A 67 -10.00 -23.27 32.82
N GLU A 68 -10.35 -24.03 31.79
CA GLU A 68 -11.30 -23.71 30.71
C GLU A 68 -10.74 -22.92 29.52
N ILE A 69 -9.90 -23.60 28.74
CA ILE A 69 -9.73 -23.35 27.30
C ILE A 69 -11.05 -23.63 26.57
N ALA A 70 -11.98 -22.68 26.65
CA ALA A 70 -13.02 -22.52 25.65
C ALA A 70 -12.35 -21.98 24.37
N SER A 71 -11.84 -22.90 23.55
CA SER A 71 -11.53 -22.63 22.14
C SER A 71 -12.82 -22.24 21.43
N SER A 72 -13.12 -20.95 21.32
CA SER A 72 -14.21 -20.44 20.49
C SER A 72 -14.13 -18.92 20.34
N SER A 73 -13.29 -18.45 19.42
CA SER A 73 -13.63 -17.29 18.60
C SER A 73 -12.75 -17.32 17.35
N ASN A 74 -13.18 -18.06 16.32
CA ASN A 74 -12.82 -17.69 14.96
C ASN A 74 -13.55 -16.37 14.71
N GLY A 75 -12.88 -15.26 15.00
CA GLY A 75 -13.41 -13.94 14.69
C GLY A 75 -13.50 -13.73 13.18
N PRO A 76 -14.39 -12.85 12.70
CA PRO A 76 -14.52 -12.50 11.28
C PRO A 76 -13.21 -11.98 10.65
N ASP A 77 -12.26 -11.54 11.49
CA ASP A 77 -10.99 -10.93 11.09
C ASP A 77 -10.03 -11.88 10.35
N GLU A 78 -9.86 -13.13 10.80
CA GLU A 78 -8.97 -14.11 10.16
C GLU A 78 -9.45 -14.49 8.75
N SER A 79 -10.77 -14.61 8.56
CA SER A 79 -11.36 -14.92 7.25
C SER A 79 -11.20 -13.75 6.27
N ARG A 80 -11.28 -12.51 6.77
CA ARG A 80 -11.07 -11.30 5.97
C ARG A 80 -9.61 -11.14 5.56
N LEU A 81 -8.66 -11.33 6.48
CA LEU A 81 -7.23 -11.30 6.18
C LEU A 81 -6.84 -12.34 5.13
N GLY A 82 -7.37 -13.56 5.24
CA GLY A 82 -7.16 -14.61 4.24
C GLY A 82 -7.69 -14.24 2.85
N TYR A 83 -8.84 -13.56 2.77
CA TYR A 83 -9.38 -13.06 1.51
C TYR A 83 -8.50 -11.95 0.90
N VAL A 84 -8.06 -10.98 1.71
CA VAL A 84 -7.17 -9.90 1.26
C VAL A 84 -5.89 -10.46 0.67
N ALA A 85 -5.24 -11.40 1.38
CA ALA A 85 -4.02 -12.04 0.91
C ALA A 85 -4.24 -12.81 -0.41
N MET A 86 -5.40 -13.45 -0.59
CA MET A 86 -5.74 -14.13 -1.83
C MET A 86 -5.96 -13.15 -2.99
N GLU A 87 -6.62 -12.01 -2.76
CA GLU A 87 -6.80 -10.98 -3.79
C GLU A 87 -5.48 -10.28 -4.12
N GLU A 88 -4.63 -10.02 -3.13
CA GLU A 88 -3.28 -9.50 -3.32
C GLU A 88 -2.44 -10.43 -4.19
N ALA A 89 -2.44 -11.73 -3.91
CA ALA A 89 -1.72 -12.72 -4.70
C ALA A 89 -2.21 -12.78 -6.16
N LYS A 90 -3.52 -12.60 -6.41
CA LYS A 90 -4.08 -12.54 -7.77
C LYS A 90 -3.64 -11.27 -8.51
N VAL A 91 -3.56 -10.14 -7.82
CA VAL A 91 -3.06 -8.88 -8.39
C VAL A 91 -1.59 -9.04 -8.75
N GLU A 92 -0.77 -9.54 -7.84
CA GLU A 92 0.65 -9.81 -8.05
C GLU A 92 0.85 -10.75 -9.25
N GLU A 93 0.20 -11.92 -9.28
CA GLU A 93 0.35 -12.88 -10.37
C GLU A 93 0.07 -12.24 -11.74
N LYS A 94 -0.95 -11.39 -11.81
CA LYS A 94 -1.34 -10.71 -13.05
C LYS A 94 -0.33 -9.64 -13.47
N ILE A 95 0.18 -8.86 -12.52
CA ILE A 95 1.23 -7.86 -12.76
C ILE A 95 2.49 -8.56 -13.29
N LEU A 96 2.96 -9.60 -12.58
CA LEU A 96 4.15 -10.36 -12.95
C LEU A 96 4.00 -10.99 -14.34
N ARG A 97 2.82 -11.52 -14.65
CA ARG A 97 2.53 -12.07 -15.98
C ARG A 97 2.68 -11.01 -17.08
N ILE A 98 2.17 -9.80 -16.86
CA ILE A 98 2.25 -8.71 -17.84
C ILE A 98 3.71 -8.27 -18.03
N ILE A 99 4.44 -8.06 -16.93
CA ILE A 99 5.87 -7.70 -16.96
C ILE A 99 6.67 -8.77 -17.71
N ASN A 100 6.52 -10.04 -17.34
CA ASN A 100 7.28 -11.13 -17.94
C ASN A 100 6.91 -11.41 -19.41
N SER A 101 5.75 -10.95 -19.86
CA SER A 101 5.34 -11.02 -21.28
C SER A 101 5.98 -9.91 -22.12
N GLY A 102 6.60 -8.91 -21.50
CA GLY A 102 7.16 -7.73 -22.18
C GLY A 102 6.12 -6.63 -22.46
N ASP A 103 4.87 -6.81 -22.05
CA ASP A 103 3.76 -5.87 -22.28
C ASP A 103 3.59 -4.89 -21.10
N GLY A 104 4.69 -4.48 -20.47
CA GLY A 104 4.69 -3.63 -19.28
C GLY A 104 3.94 -2.29 -19.45
N ASP A 105 3.83 -1.80 -20.69
CA ASP A 105 3.09 -0.57 -21.01
C ASP A 105 1.59 -0.65 -20.68
N LEU A 106 1.01 -1.86 -20.65
CA LEU A 106 -0.39 -2.09 -20.24
C LEU A 106 -0.65 -1.69 -18.79
N LEU A 107 0.40 -1.74 -17.95
CA LEU A 107 0.32 -1.32 -16.54
C LEU A 107 0.39 0.20 -16.39
N ARG A 108 0.63 0.94 -17.48
CA ARG A 108 0.80 2.40 -17.51
C ARG A 108 1.75 2.89 -16.40
N PRO A 109 2.96 2.30 -16.29
CA PRO A 109 3.85 2.58 -15.19
C PRO A 109 4.24 4.05 -15.13
N ASN A 110 4.38 4.60 -13.92
CA ASN A 110 4.76 5.99 -13.67
C ASN A 110 3.79 7.04 -14.23
N SER A 111 2.60 6.64 -14.68
CA SER A 111 1.58 7.57 -15.19
C SER A 111 0.86 8.34 -14.08
N GLY A 112 0.98 7.90 -12.83
CA GLY A 112 0.22 8.41 -11.69
C GLY A 112 -1.28 8.09 -11.77
N GLN A 113 -1.72 7.29 -12.74
CA GLN A 113 -3.11 6.90 -12.91
C GLN A 113 -3.29 5.40 -12.64
N PRO A 114 -4.32 5.00 -11.89
CA PRO A 114 -4.57 3.60 -11.64
C PRO A 114 -5.08 2.87 -12.90
N VAL A 115 -4.77 1.59 -12.97
CA VAL A 115 -5.30 0.63 -13.94
C VAL A 115 -6.11 -0.43 -13.23
N THR A 116 -7.10 -0.99 -13.92
CA THR A 116 -7.93 -2.06 -13.35
C THR A 116 -7.24 -3.42 -13.52
N ILE A 117 -6.79 -4.01 -12.41
CA ILE A 117 -6.15 -5.33 -12.36
C ILE A 117 -7.02 -6.25 -11.51
N GLY A 118 -7.63 -7.25 -12.14
CA GLY A 118 -8.46 -8.24 -11.43
C GLY A 118 -9.75 -7.67 -10.82
N GLY A 119 -10.18 -6.47 -11.21
CA GLY A 119 -11.29 -5.76 -10.59
C GLY A 119 -10.86 -4.73 -9.54
N HIS A 120 -9.56 -4.62 -9.28
CA HIS A 120 -8.96 -3.71 -8.30
C HIS A 120 -8.29 -2.53 -8.99
N SER A 121 -8.23 -1.38 -8.30
CA SER A 121 -7.63 -0.15 -8.81
C SER A 121 -6.18 -0.07 -8.35
N ILE A 122 -5.23 -0.25 -9.27
CA ILE A 122 -3.81 -0.41 -8.95
C ILE A 122 -2.97 0.60 -9.72
N CYS A 123 -2.12 1.34 -9.02
CA CYS A 123 -1.08 2.18 -9.61
C CYS A 123 0.23 1.38 -9.66
N VAL A 124 0.92 1.47 -10.80
CA VAL A 124 2.21 0.80 -11.00
C VAL A 124 3.28 1.84 -11.31
N GLY A 125 4.47 1.63 -10.78
CA GLY A 125 5.67 2.36 -11.10
C GLY A 125 6.83 1.42 -11.40
N PHE A 126 7.84 1.94 -12.08
CA PHE A 126 9.14 1.28 -12.12
C PHE A 126 10.26 2.30 -12.03
N ARG A 127 11.40 1.86 -11.51
CA ARG A 127 12.66 2.60 -11.55
C ARG A 127 13.79 1.71 -12.03
N ASP A 128 14.57 2.22 -12.95
CA ASP A 128 15.84 1.62 -13.32
C ASP A 128 16.88 2.00 -12.26
N GLU A 129 17.48 1.00 -11.62
CA GLU A 129 18.49 1.25 -10.60
C GLU A 129 19.84 1.49 -11.29
N MET A 130 20.35 2.72 -11.18
CA MET A 130 21.60 3.12 -11.85
C MET A 130 22.76 2.24 -11.41
N GLY A 131 23.36 1.54 -12.36
CA GLY A 131 24.49 0.64 -12.11
C GLY A 131 24.10 -0.80 -11.78
N SER A 132 22.81 -1.15 -11.77
CA SER A 132 22.36 -2.53 -11.64
C SER A 132 21.77 -3.05 -12.96
N GLU A 133 21.77 -4.38 -13.12
CA GLU A 133 21.09 -5.06 -14.23
C GLU A 133 19.58 -5.22 -13.97
N TYR A 134 19.04 -4.58 -12.94
CA TYR A 134 17.67 -4.76 -12.48
C TYR A 134 16.82 -3.50 -12.69
N ARG A 135 15.57 -3.75 -13.07
CA ARG A 135 14.47 -2.81 -12.98
C ARG A 135 13.59 -3.20 -11.80
N VAL A 136 13.31 -2.26 -10.92
CA VAL A 136 12.40 -2.48 -9.79
C VAL A 136 11.02 -1.98 -10.19
N TRP A 137 10.05 -2.89 -10.19
CA TRP A 137 8.64 -2.60 -10.32
C TRP A 137 8.02 -2.48 -8.93
N GLU A 138 7.12 -1.52 -8.76
CA GLU A 138 6.42 -1.27 -7.51
C GLU A 138 4.95 -1.02 -7.84
N TRP A 139 4.04 -1.51 -7.00
CA TRP A 139 2.62 -1.24 -7.15
C TRP A 139 1.96 -1.01 -5.82
N HIS A 140 0.88 -0.24 -5.86
CA HIS A 140 0.01 0.00 -4.72
C HIS A 140 -1.41 0.22 -5.19
N GLY A 141 -2.36 -0.01 -4.29
CA GLY A 141 -3.75 0.24 -4.57
C GLY A 141 -4.63 -0.36 -3.49
N HIS A 142 -5.88 -0.62 -3.84
CA HIS A 142 -6.84 -1.19 -2.91
C HIS A 142 -7.50 -2.42 -3.50
N VAL A 143 -7.63 -3.46 -2.69
CA VAL A 143 -8.51 -4.60 -2.97
C VAL A 143 -9.84 -4.39 -2.28
N SER A 144 -10.93 -4.63 -3.03
CA SER A 144 -12.27 -4.56 -2.46
C SER A 144 -12.60 -5.88 -1.77
N THR A 145 -12.89 -5.81 -0.47
CA THR A 145 -13.42 -6.93 0.31
C THR A 145 -14.87 -6.69 0.67
N ARG A 146 -15.65 -7.77 0.79
CA ARG A 146 -17.05 -7.72 1.18
C ARG A 146 -17.16 -8.24 2.59
N ASP A 147 -17.68 -7.41 3.48
CA ASP A 147 -17.96 -7.79 4.86
C ASP A 147 -19.29 -8.57 4.98
N GLU A 148 -19.53 -9.17 6.15
CA GLU A 148 -20.73 -9.94 6.47
C GLU A 148 -22.02 -9.10 6.31
N ASP A 149 -21.93 -7.79 6.59
CA ASP A 149 -23.02 -6.80 6.41
C ASP A 149 -23.13 -6.26 4.99
N ASN A 150 -22.45 -6.89 4.02
CA ASN A 150 -22.50 -6.51 2.61
C ASN A 150 -21.94 -5.12 2.30
N CYS A 151 -21.21 -4.54 3.25
CA CYS A 151 -20.45 -3.31 3.05
C CYS A 151 -19.16 -3.63 2.29
N TYR A 152 -18.80 -2.79 1.33
CA TYR A 152 -17.51 -2.87 0.66
C TYR A 152 -16.47 -2.13 1.48
N SER A 153 -15.44 -2.84 1.95
CA SER A 153 -14.23 -2.23 2.51
C SER A 153 -13.11 -2.26 1.47
N LEU A 154 -12.27 -1.23 1.49
CA LEU A 154 -11.08 -1.13 0.64
C LEU A 154 -9.87 -1.37 1.52
N GLU A 155 -9.15 -2.45 1.26
CA GLU A 155 -7.93 -2.81 1.96
C GLU A 155 -6.74 -2.45 1.09
N TYR A 156 -5.78 -1.71 1.64
CA TYR A 156 -4.62 -1.26 0.89
C TYR A 156 -3.61 -2.40 0.71
N ILE A 157 -3.09 -2.54 -0.51
CA ILE A 157 -2.05 -3.50 -0.84
C ILE A 157 -0.83 -2.80 -1.45
N PHE A 158 0.34 -3.39 -1.24
CA PHE A 158 1.61 -2.90 -1.79
C PHE A 158 2.51 -4.09 -2.13
N GLY A 159 3.17 -4.02 -3.28
CA GLY A 159 4.14 -5.04 -3.66
C GLY A 159 5.24 -4.51 -4.57
N ASN A 160 6.27 -5.33 -4.74
CA ASN A 160 7.40 -5.02 -5.61
C ASN A 160 7.95 -6.27 -6.32
N TYR A 161 8.63 -6.04 -7.44
CA TYR A 161 9.25 -7.09 -8.24
C TYR A 161 10.56 -6.62 -8.88
N PHE A 162 11.58 -7.47 -8.83
CA PHE A 162 12.88 -7.22 -9.44
C PHE A 162 12.97 -7.94 -10.79
N GLU A 163 12.85 -7.18 -11.87
CA GLU A 163 13.02 -7.67 -13.22
C GLU A 163 14.51 -7.59 -13.62
N LYS A 164 15.12 -8.72 -13.96
CA LYS A 164 16.47 -8.75 -14.54
C LYS A 164 16.41 -8.36 -16.01
N ARG A 165 17.04 -7.24 -16.38
CA ARG A 165 17.13 -6.80 -17.78
C ARG A 165 18.11 -7.71 -18.53
N ARG A 166 17.66 -8.27 -19.66
CA ARG A 166 18.49 -9.08 -20.57
C ARG A 166 19.30 -8.22 -21.52
#